data_AF-A0A6C0ICI5-F1
#
_entry.id   AF-A0A6C0ICI5-F1
#
_cell.length_a   1.000
_cell.length_b   1.000
_cell.length_c   1.000
_cell.angle_alpha   90.00
_cell.angle_beta   90.00
_cell.angle_gamma   90.00
#
_symmetry.space_group_name_H-M   'P 1'
#
loop_
_entity.id
_entity.type
_entity.pdbx_description
1 polymer ?
#
loop_
_entity_poly.entity_id
_entity_poly.type
_entity_poly.pdbx_seq_one_letter_code
_entity_poly.pdbx_strand_id
1 'polypeptide(L)'
;MITPLEEEITKIKIEFYTSQPKKMFIKKAQKEECSEYVIQKISLEQLLQNTMYVIKNTNYIFIDYPLFKQYISVTYYDKFIQHMSQTIRNVIMEYGTYEMHINLLSFSVSAVEKYYVIIQTFYEMCNQHENMFLTQLSCIHIYNTPMMIHVIKAMLSKLNIESIRGKAIFYTKEESPELLSKLVGL
;
A
#
# COMPACT_ATOMS: atom_id res chain seq x y z
N MET A 1 -6.55 -8.25 12.63
CA MET A 1 -5.54 -8.70 13.61
C MET A 1 -4.27 -7.92 13.34
N ILE A 2 -3.49 -7.60 14.37
CA ILE A 2 -2.19 -6.95 14.22
C ILE A 2 -1.18 -8.07 13.93
N THR A 3 -0.36 -7.94 12.88
CA THR A 3 0.69 -8.93 12.58
C THR A 3 1.87 -8.80 13.56
N PRO A 4 2.68 -9.85 13.77
CA PRO A 4 3.89 -9.75 14.60
C PRO A 4 4.82 -8.62 14.17
N LEU A 5 4.91 -8.36 12.86
CA LEU A 5 5.69 -7.27 12.29
C LEU A 5 5.10 -5.89 12.63
N GLU A 6 3.77 -5.73 12.58
CA GLU A 6 3.12 -4.49 12.99
C GLU A 6 3.30 -4.21 14.49
N GLU A 7 3.31 -5.25 15.34
CA GLU A 7 3.62 -5.12 16.76
C GLU A 7 5.07 -4.67 16.98
N GLU A 8 6.01 -5.25 16.25
CA GLU A 8 7.44 -4.89 16.31
C GLU A 8 7.67 -3.44 15.89
N ILE A 9 7.09 -3.03 14.75
CA ILE A 9 7.15 -1.63 14.28
C ILE A 9 6.54 -0.69 15.32
N THR A 10 5.43 -1.07 15.95
CA THR A 10 4.79 -0.26 16.99
C THR A 10 5.71 -0.07 18.20
N LYS A 11 6.40 -1.14 18.64
CA LYS A 11 7.40 -1.05 19.73
C LYS A 11 8.55 -0.12 19.37
N ILE A 12 9.11 -0.25 18.17
CA ILE A 12 10.21 0.61 17.68
C ILE A 12 9.79 2.08 17.64
N LYS A 13 8.56 2.37 17.20
CA LYS A 13 8.02 3.73 17.17
C LYS A 13 7.86 4.30 18.59
N ILE A 14 7.34 3.49 19.53
CA ILE A 14 7.24 3.89 20.94
C ILE A 14 8.62 4.20 21.53
N GLU A 15 9.63 3.37 21.24
CA GLU A 15 11.01 3.62 21.66
C GLU A 15 11.50 4.98 21.13
N PHE A 16 11.34 5.24 19.84
CA PHE A 16 11.75 6.51 19.21
C PHE A 16 11.09 7.74 19.85
N TYR A 17 9.77 7.70 20.10
CA TYR A 17 9.05 8.85 20.65
C TYR A 17 9.30 9.03 22.16
N THR A 18 9.60 7.96 22.91
CA THR A 18 9.92 8.06 24.34
C THR A 18 11.35 8.53 24.60
N SER A 19 12.29 8.28 23.68
CA SER A 19 13.68 8.73 23.78
C SER A 19 13.90 10.21 23.40
N GLN A 20 12.90 10.89 22.83
CA GLN A 20 12.98 12.29 22.39
C GLN A 20 12.39 13.23 23.46
N PRO A 21 13.18 14.15 24.07
CA PRO A 21 12.68 15.01 25.14
C PRO A 21 11.58 15.96 24.65
N LYS A 22 10.37 15.77 25.20
CA LYS A 22 9.19 16.68 25.22
C LYS A 22 9.06 17.64 24.03
N LYS A 23 8.66 17.13 22.86
CA LYS A 23 7.99 17.93 21.83
C LYS A 23 6.59 17.38 21.61
N MET A 24 5.61 17.97 22.30
CA MET A 24 4.18 17.59 22.28
C MET A 24 3.51 17.71 20.90
N PHE A 25 4.21 18.24 19.89
CA PHE A 25 3.73 18.32 18.51
C PHE A 25 4.65 17.52 17.61
N ILE A 26 4.14 16.41 17.06
CA ILE A 26 4.85 15.60 16.06
C ILE A 26 5.03 16.43 14.80
N LYS A 27 6.22 17.01 14.61
CA LYS A 27 6.59 17.75 13.42
C LYS A 27 6.80 16.80 12.24
N LYS A 28 6.64 17.30 11.00
CA LYS A 28 6.89 16.51 9.78
C LYS A 28 8.26 15.81 9.81
N ALA A 29 9.31 16.53 10.22
CA ALA A 29 10.66 15.98 10.37
C ALA A 29 10.73 14.78 11.33
N GLN A 30 10.00 14.80 12.45
CA GLN A 30 9.99 13.67 13.40
C GLN A 30 9.33 12.42 12.81
N LYS A 31 8.40 12.57 11.87
CA LYS A 31 7.81 11.43 11.16
C LYS A 31 8.80 10.81 10.19
N GLU A 32 9.57 11.64 9.49
CA GLU A 32 10.63 11.18 8.60
C GLU A 32 11.75 10.49 9.39
N GLU A 33 12.23 11.11 10.48
CA GLU A 33 13.21 10.49 11.38
C GLU A 33 12.72 9.17 11.99
N CYS A 34 11.44 9.09 12.34
CA CYS A 34 10.85 7.85 12.86
C CYS A 34 10.80 6.74 11.80
N SER A 35 10.47 7.08 10.54
CA SER A 35 10.55 6.15 9.42
C SER A 35 11.96 5.61 9.22
N GLU A 36 12.98 6.50 9.24
CA GLU A 36 14.38 6.09 9.16
C GLU A 36 14.78 5.17 10.32
N TYR A 37 14.34 5.50 11.53
CA TYR A 37 14.61 4.69 12.72
C TYR A 37 14.00 3.28 12.63
N VAL A 38 12.79 3.15 12.06
CA VAL A 38 12.18 1.84 11.79
C VAL A 38 13.00 1.05 10.78
N ILE A 39 13.42 1.68 9.67
CA ILE A 39 14.15 1.01 8.59
C ILE A 39 15.57 0.60 9.00
N GLN A 40 16.18 1.30 9.96
CA GLN A 40 17.45 0.89 10.58
C GLN A 40 17.34 -0.37 11.44
N LYS A 41 16.14 -0.66 11.96
CA LYS A 41 15.88 -1.81 12.84
C LYS A 41 15.31 -3.00 12.06
N ILE A 42 14.48 -2.73 11.06
CA ILE A 42 13.87 -3.73 10.19
C ILE A 42 14.20 -3.35 8.76
N SER A 43 14.85 -4.25 8.02
CA SER A 43 15.28 -3.95 6.66
C SER A 43 14.10 -3.51 5.78
N LEU A 44 14.34 -2.52 4.90
CA LEU A 44 13.32 -2.05 3.97
C LEU A 44 12.76 -3.19 3.12
N GLU A 45 13.60 -4.13 2.71
CA GLU A 45 13.17 -5.29 1.91
C GLU A 45 12.18 -6.18 2.66
N GLN A 46 12.44 -6.49 3.93
CA GLN A 46 11.49 -7.21 4.77
C GLN A 46 10.16 -6.44 4.90
N LEU A 47 10.21 -5.12 5.10
CA LEU A 47 9.01 -4.29 5.19
C LEU A 47 8.20 -4.30 3.88
N LEU A 48 8.88 -4.18 2.73
CA LEU A 48 8.26 -4.22 1.40
C LEU A 48 7.63 -5.58 1.11
N GLN A 49 8.34 -6.68 1.38
CA GLN A 49 7.85 -8.04 1.16
C GLN A 49 6.64 -8.39 2.03
N ASN A 50 6.51 -7.80 3.22
CA ASN A 50 5.33 -8.00 4.07
C ASN A 50 4.18 -7.03 3.73
N THR A 51 4.49 -5.89 3.12
CA THR A 51 3.49 -4.88 2.72
C THR A 51 2.83 -5.24 1.40
N MET A 52 3.59 -5.77 0.45
CA MET A 52 3.10 -6.17 -0.86
C MET A 52 3.71 -7.50 -1.29
N TYR A 53 2.85 -8.50 -1.50
CA TYR A 53 3.26 -9.86 -1.84
C TYR A 53 2.22 -10.58 -2.69
N VAL A 54 2.66 -11.69 -3.30
CA VAL A 54 1.80 -12.58 -4.09
C VAL A 54 1.18 -13.62 -3.17
N ILE A 55 -0.13 -13.82 -3.25
CA ILE A 55 -0.81 -14.92 -2.56
C ILE A 55 -0.36 -16.23 -3.20
N LYS A 56 0.00 -17.21 -2.36
CA LYS A 56 0.62 -18.44 -2.82
C LYS A 56 -0.26 -19.18 -3.82
N ASN A 57 0.33 -19.58 -4.95
CA ASN A 57 -0.30 -20.33 -6.04
C ASN A 57 -1.48 -19.60 -6.71
N THR A 58 -1.49 -18.27 -6.68
CA THR A 58 -2.49 -17.47 -7.40
C THR A 58 -1.81 -16.31 -8.14
N ASN A 59 -2.59 -15.64 -8.99
CA ASN A 59 -2.19 -14.39 -9.61
C ASN A 59 -2.56 -13.16 -8.76
N TYR A 60 -2.81 -13.34 -7.46
CA TYR A 60 -3.30 -12.27 -6.59
C TYR A 60 -2.14 -11.58 -5.90
N ILE A 61 -2.11 -10.26 -6.02
CA ILE A 61 -1.15 -9.40 -5.35
C ILE A 61 -1.88 -8.68 -4.22
N PHE A 62 -1.45 -8.91 -2.99
CA PHE A 62 -1.97 -8.25 -1.81
C PHE A 62 -1.13 -7.01 -1.46
N ILE A 63 -1.79 -5.92 -1.05
CA ILE A 63 -1.17 -4.69 -0.56
C ILE A 63 -1.81 -4.30 0.77
N ASP A 64 -1.00 -4.18 1.82
CA ASP A 64 -1.45 -3.81 3.16
C ASP A 64 -1.13 -2.35 3.50
N TYR A 65 -2.10 -1.45 3.29
CA TYR A 65 -1.93 -0.04 3.62
C TYR A 65 -1.63 0.22 5.12
N PRO A 66 -2.28 -0.46 6.08
CA PRO A 66 -1.93 -0.39 7.50
C PRO A 66 -0.45 -0.54 7.80
N LEU A 67 0.22 -1.51 7.17
CA LEU A 67 1.66 -1.71 7.30
C LEU A 67 2.46 -0.65 6.52
N PHE A 68 2.10 -0.41 5.25
CA PHE A 68 2.74 0.59 4.37
C PHE A 68 2.90 1.95 5.06
N LYS A 69 1.82 2.50 5.63
CA LYS A 69 1.83 3.84 6.23
C LYS A 69 2.72 3.96 7.47
N GLN A 70 3.16 2.85 8.04
CA GLN A 70 3.91 2.85 9.30
C GLN A 70 5.36 3.29 9.11
N TYR A 71 5.95 3.01 7.95
CA TYR A 71 7.37 3.19 7.70
C TYR A 71 7.67 3.99 6.43
N ILE A 72 6.77 4.00 5.43
CA ILE A 72 7.08 4.65 4.15
C ILE A 72 7.20 6.17 4.28
N SER A 73 8.27 6.71 3.68
CA SER A 73 8.54 8.14 3.52
C SER A 73 8.89 8.45 2.06
N VAL A 74 8.96 9.73 1.69
CA VAL A 74 9.28 10.17 0.33
C VAL A 74 10.61 9.58 -0.16
N THR A 75 11.60 9.43 0.74
CA THR A 75 12.90 8.79 0.48
C THR A 75 12.78 7.39 -0.12
N TYR A 76 11.71 6.67 0.21
CA TYR A 76 11.53 5.25 -0.13
C TYR A 76 10.46 4.99 -1.20
N TYR A 77 9.86 6.03 -1.77
CA TYR A 77 8.81 5.88 -2.78
C TYR A 77 9.33 5.13 -4.02
N ASP A 78 10.51 5.48 -4.53
CA ASP A 78 11.09 4.82 -5.71
C ASP A 78 11.34 3.33 -5.47
N LYS A 79 11.82 2.98 -4.26
CA LYS A 79 12.05 1.58 -3.87
C LYS A 79 10.76 0.80 -3.78
N PHE A 80 9.69 1.41 -3.28
CA PHE A 80 8.37 0.79 -3.25
C PHE A 80 7.80 0.60 -4.67
N ILE A 81 7.91 1.61 -5.54
CA ILE A 81 7.48 1.51 -6.94
C ILE A 81 8.26 0.43 -7.67
N GLN A 82 9.58 0.33 -7.46
CA GLN A 82 10.41 -0.72 -8.04
C GLN A 82 9.96 -2.12 -7.59
N HIS A 83 9.74 -2.31 -6.28
CA HIS A 83 9.21 -3.56 -5.72
C HIS A 83 7.84 -3.93 -6.31
N MET A 84 6.94 -2.95 -6.39
CA MET A 84 5.61 -3.10 -6.94
C MET A 84 5.66 -3.53 -8.42
N SER A 85 6.48 -2.85 -9.21
CA SER A 85 6.63 -3.10 -10.65
C SER A 85 7.23 -4.48 -10.92
N GLN A 86 8.25 -4.87 -10.15
CA GLN A 86 8.87 -6.18 -10.28
C GLN A 86 7.87 -7.29 -9.89
N THR A 87 7.12 -7.09 -8.81
CA THR A 87 6.12 -8.05 -8.34
C THR A 87 5.02 -8.26 -9.39
N ILE A 88 4.45 -7.17 -9.91
CA ILE A 88 3.41 -7.23 -10.95
C ILE A 88 3.95 -7.90 -12.22
N ARG A 89 5.14 -7.52 -12.67
CA ARG A 89 5.77 -8.13 -13.85
C ARG A 89 5.94 -9.63 -13.67
N ASN A 90 6.44 -10.08 -12.52
CA ASN A 90 6.65 -11.50 -12.25
C ASN A 90 5.33 -12.28 -12.31
N VAL A 91 4.27 -11.75 -11.70
CA VAL A 91 2.94 -12.40 -11.75
C VAL A 91 2.38 -12.43 -13.16
N ILE A 92 2.51 -11.35 -13.94
CA ILE A 92 2.07 -11.34 -15.35
C ILE A 92 2.86 -12.37 -16.17
N MET A 93 4.17 -12.48 -15.98
CA MET A 93 4.99 -13.44 -16.70
C MET A 93 4.65 -14.89 -16.36
N GLU A 94 4.22 -15.16 -15.13
CA GLU A 94 3.87 -16.50 -14.65
C GLU A 94 2.43 -16.90 -14.98
N TYR A 95 1.46 -16.00 -14.77
CA TYR A 95 0.02 -16.29 -14.86
C TYR A 95 -0.69 -15.62 -16.04
N GLY A 96 -0.02 -14.72 -16.78
CA GLY A 96 -0.58 -13.97 -17.90
C GLY A 96 -1.41 -12.75 -17.48
N THR A 97 -2.14 -12.84 -16.37
CA THR A 97 -2.94 -11.76 -15.77
C THR A 97 -2.70 -11.65 -14.28
N TYR A 98 -3.22 -10.59 -13.65
CA TYR A 98 -3.15 -10.44 -12.19
C TYR A 98 -4.37 -9.73 -11.62
N GLU A 99 -4.61 -9.95 -10.32
CA GLU A 99 -5.61 -9.22 -9.53
C GLU A 99 -4.92 -8.49 -8.38
N MET A 100 -5.36 -7.28 -8.07
CA MET A 100 -4.86 -6.53 -6.92
C MET A 100 -5.86 -6.60 -5.77
N HIS A 101 -5.36 -6.85 -4.57
CA HIS A 101 -6.14 -6.90 -3.34
C HIS A 101 -5.54 -5.88 -2.36
N ILE A 102 -6.23 -4.76 -2.15
CA ILE A 102 -5.71 -3.63 -1.38
C ILE A 102 -6.53 -3.46 -0.11
N ASN A 103 -5.90 -3.69 1.03
CA ASN A 103 -6.49 -3.39 2.33
C ASN A 103 -6.31 -1.89 2.64
N LEU A 104 -7.38 -1.09 2.56
CA LEU A 104 -7.37 0.34 2.86
C LEU A 104 -7.79 0.68 4.30
N LEU A 105 -7.64 -0.25 5.25
CA LEU A 105 -8.01 0.02 6.64
C LEU A 105 -7.32 1.29 7.14
N SER A 106 -8.12 2.24 7.66
CA SER A 106 -7.70 3.58 8.12
C SER A 106 -7.17 4.55 7.04
N PHE A 107 -7.38 4.26 5.76
CA PHE A 107 -7.08 5.17 4.67
C PHE A 107 -8.06 6.34 4.67
N SER A 108 -7.55 7.56 4.48
CA SER A 108 -8.33 8.81 4.56
C SER A 108 -8.01 9.74 3.40
N VAL A 109 -8.77 10.83 3.28
CA VAL A 109 -8.50 11.88 2.28
C VAL A 109 -7.09 12.44 2.43
N SER A 110 -6.65 12.73 3.66
CA SER A 110 -5.27 13.20 3.91
C SER A 110 -4.21 12.14 3.56
N ALA A 111 -4.55 10.85 3.63
CA ALA A 111 -3.64 9.80 3.17
C ALA A 111 -3.48 9.85 1.65
N VAL A 112 -4.57 10.05 0.89
CA VAL A 112 -4.51 10.24 -0.57
C VAL A 112 -3.64 11.43 -0.92
N GLU A 113 -3.79 12.57 -0.24
CA GLU A 113 -2.96 13.75 -0.47
C GLU A 113 -1.48 13.45 -0.21
N LYS A 114 -1.17 12.80 0.93
CA LYS A 114 0.19 12.44 1.31
C LYS A 114 0.85 11.49 0.29
N TYR A 115 0.08 10.54 -0.23
CA TYR A 115 0.56 9.49 -1.13
C TYR A 115 0.17 9.74 -2.59
N TYR A 116 -0.30 10.94 -2.94
CA TYR A 116 -0.70 11.24 -4.31
C TYR A 116 0.47 11.09 -5.28
N VAL A 117 1.66 11.53 -4.85
CA VAL A 117 2.91 11.43 -5.64
C VAL A 117 3.21 9.98 -6.01
N ILE A 118 3.19 9.05 -5.04
CA ILE A 118 3.53 7.64 -5.35
C ILE A 118 2.49 6.98 -6.27
N ILE A 119 1.20 7.32 -6.09
CA ILE A 119 0.11 6.83 -6.93
C ILE A 119 0.26 7.37 -8.36
N GLN A 120 0.55 8.66 -8.51
CA GLN A 120 0.75 9.31 -9.80
C GLN A 120 1.99 8.76 -10.51
N THR A 121 3.13 8.66 -9.83
CA THR A 121 4.38 8.16 -10.44
C THR A 121 4.23 6.72 -10.91
N PHE A 122 3.59 5.85 -10.11
CA PHE A 122 3.31 4.48 -10.54
C PHE A 122 2.41 4.46 -11.78
N TYR A 123 1.36 5.28 -11.80
CA TYR A 123 0.46 5.37 -12.94
C TYR A 123 1.14 5.87 -14.22
N GLU A 124 1.97 6.91 -14.12
CA GLU A 124 2.73 7.44 -15.26
C GLU A 124 3.69 6.38 -15.83
N MET A 125 4.37 5.63 -14.97
CA MET A 125 5.21 4.51 -15.37
C MET A 125 4.42 3.43 -16.10
N CYS A 126 3.24 3.05 -15.61
CA CYS A 126 2.34 2.11 -16.30
C CYS A 126 1.95 2.60 -17.70
N ASN A 127 1.64 3.89 -17.85
CA ASN A 127 1.23 4.45 -19.14
C ASN A 127 2.38 4.57 -20.15
N GLN A 128 3.58 4.92 -19.69
CA GLN A 128 4.70 5.25 -20.58
C GLN A 128 5.56 4.04 -20.94
N HIS A 129 5.71 3.08 -20.03
CA HIS A 129 6.72 2.03 -20.16
C HIS A 129 6.14 0.62 -20.02
N GLU A 130 5.05 0.47 -19.27
CA GLU A 130 4.55 -0.83 -18.84
C GLU A 130 3.04 -0.98 -19.07
N ASN A 131 2.57 -0.73 -20.29
CA ASN A 131 1.14 -0.84 -20.62
C ASN A 131 0.56 -2.23 -20.26
N MET A 132 1.43 -3.27 -20.25
CA MET A 132 1.05 -4.61 -19.80
C MET A 132 0.46 -4.63 -18.38
N PHE A 133 0.85 -3.71 -17.48
CA PHE A 133 0.29 -3.63 -16.14
C PHE A 133 -1.19 -3.23 -16.21
N LEU A 134 -1.57 -2.32 -17.11
CA LEU A 134 -2.97 -1.90 -17.23
C LEU A 134 -3.82 -2.90 -18.03
N THR A 135 -3.25 -3.51 -19.07
CA THR A 135 -3.97 -4.46 -19.92
C THR A 135 -4.20 -5.80 -19.24
N GLN A 136 -3.22 -6.30 -18.47
CA GLN A 136 -3.29 -7.60 -17.80
C GLN A 136 -3.86 -7.57 -16.39
N LEU A 137 -4.20 -6.39 -15.88
CA LEU A 137 -4.97 -6.25 -14.66
C LEU A 137 -6.42 -6.71 -14.90
N SER A 138 -6.83 -7.79 -14.24
CA SER A 138 -8.18 -8.34 -14.32
C SER A 138 -9.15 -7.63 -13.37
N CYS A 139 -8.77 -7.47 -12.10
CA CYS A 139 -9.62 -6.88 -11.07
C CYS A 139 -8.81 -6.16 -9.98
N ILE A 140 -9.44 -5.17 -9.33
CA ILE A 140 -8.94 -4.52 -8.12
C ILE A 140 -9.98 -4.71 -7.01
N HIS A 141 -9.62 -5.48 -5.99
CA HIS A 141 -10.39 -5.67 -4.77
C HIS A 141 -9.95 -4.65 -3.71
N ILE A 142 -10.84 -3.74 -3.33
CA ILE A 142 -10.59 -2.73 -2.29
C ILE A 142 -11.31 -3.12 -1.01
N TYR A 143 -10.54 -3.46 0.01
CA TYR A 143 -11.05 -3.81 1.34
C TYR A 143 -11.01 -2.61 2.28
N ASN A 144 -11.85 -2.64 3.30
CA ASN A 144 -12.03 -1.61 4.29
C ASN A 144 -12.26 -0.24 3.64
N THR A 145 -13.16 -0.22 2.64
CA THR A 145 -13.45 0.96 1.83
C THR A 145 -13.85 2.13 2.74
N PRO A 146 -13.13 3.27 2.70
CA PRO A 146 -13.48 4.42 3.53
C PRO A 146 -14.81 5.03 3.07
N MET A 147 -15.63 5.52 4.00
CA MET A 147 -16.91 6.19 3.68
C MET A 147 -16.74 7.33 2.66
N MET A 148 -15.58 8.00 2.68
CA MET A 148 -15.22 9.10 1.79
C MET A 148 -14.63 8.63 0.45
N ILE A 149 -14.84 7.36 0.03
CA ILE A 149 -14.27 6.81 -1.20
C ILE A 149 -14.65 7.62 -2.46
N HIS A 150 -15.82 8.26 -2.47
CA HIS A 150 -16.24 9.12 -3.58
C HIS A 150 -15.35 10.36 -3.73
N VAL A 151 -14.93 10.98 -2.62
CA VAL A 151 -13.96 12.09 -2.62
C VAL A 151 -12.59 11.60 -3.10
N ILE A 152 -12.15 10.45 -2.60
CA ILE A 152 -10.88 9.83 -3.01
C ILE A 152 -10.89 9.56 -4.52
N LYS A 153 -11.98 8.99 -5.06
CA LYS A 153 -12.16 8.76 -6.50
C LYS A 153 -12.10 10.07 -7.29
N ALA A 154 -12.72 11.15 -6.80
CA ALA A 154 -12.67 12.45 -7.44
C ALA A 154 -11.28 13.09 -7.42
N MET A 155 -10.47 12.83 -6.38
CA MET A 155 -9.07 13.28 -6.35
C MET A 155 -8.22 12.51 -7.37
N LEU A 156 -8.42 11.21 -7.47
CA LEU A 156 -7.68 10.33 -8.38
C LEU A 156 -8.16 10.38 -9.83
N SER A 157 -9.36 10.90 -10.10
CA SER A 157 -9.89 11.01 -11.47
C SER A 157 -9.03 11.89 -12.38
N LYS A 158 -8.25 12.81 -11.81
CA LYS A 158 -7.26 13.64 -12.52
C LYS A 158 -6.20 12.82 -13.26
N LEU A 159 -5.99 11.57 -12.85
CA LEU A 159 -5.07 10.65 -13.51
C LEU A 159 -5.67 10.07 -14.81
N ASN A 160 -6.95 10.32 -15.15
CA ASN A 160 -7.57 9.86 -16.41
C ASN A 160 -7.38 8.35 -16.69
N ILE A 161 -7.49 7.52 -15.67
CA ILE A 161 -7.23 6.08 -15.81
C ILE A 161 -8.45 5.36 -16.40
N GLU A 162 -8.66 5.50 -17.71
CA GLU A 162 -9.77 4.83 -18.40
C GLU A 162 -9.66 3.30 -18.34
N SER A 163 -8.42 2.77 -18.35
CA SER A 163 -8.11 1.33 -18.38
C SER A 163 -8.47 0.56 -17.10
N ILE A 164 -8.70 1.25 -15.97
CA ILE A 164 -9.14 0.63 -14.70
C ILE A 164 -10.62 0.89 -14.40
N ARG A 165 -11.32 1.66 -15.25
CA ARG A 165 -12.73 1.97 -15.04
C ARG A 165 -13.54 0.67 -15.07
N GLY A 166 -14.31 0.43 -14.01
CA GLY A 166 -15.13 -0.78 -13.87
C GLY A 166 -14.39 -2.04 -13.41
N LYS A 167 -13.06 -2.00 -13.23
CA LYS A 167 -12.29 -3.15 -12.71
C LYS A 167 -12.26 -3.22 -11.18
N ALA A 168 -12.80 -2.23 -10.47
CA ALA A 168 -12.70 -2.14 -9.02
C ALA A 168 -13.96 -2.64 -8.31
N ILE A 169 -13.79 -3.57 -7.37
CA ILE A 169 -14.80 -4.08 -6.45
C ILE A 169 -14.48 -3.52 -5.05
N PHE A 170 -15.50 -3.03 -4.35
CA PHE A 170 -15.35 -2.36 -3.05
C PHE A 170 -16.06 -3.17 -1.97
N TYR A 171 -15.35 -3.46 -0.89
CA TYR A 171 -15.88 -4.14 0.29
C TYR A 171 -15.91 -3.19 1.48
N THR A 172 -17.00 -3.24 2.25
CA THR A 172 -17.17 -2.41 3.44
C THR A 172 -16.27 -2.88 4.58
N LYS A 173 -16.22 -2.12 5.68
CA LYS A 173 -15.46 -2.48 6.88
C LYS A 173 -16.02 -3.74 7.55
N GLU A 174 -17.31 -4.02 7.36
CA GLU A 174 -18.01 -5.18 7.91
C GLU A 174 -17.73 -6.45 7.11
N GLU A 175 -17.66 -6.35 5.77
CA GLU A 175 -17.40 -7.50 4.88
C GLU A 175 -15.91 -7.90 4.86
N SER A 176 -15.04 -6.91 4.99
CA SER A 176 -13.60 -7.08 4.75
C SER A 176 -12.90 -8.09 5.66
N PRO A 177 -13.18 -8.18 6.98
CA PRO A 177 -12.46 -9.10 7.86
C PRO A 177 -12.56 -10.56 7.42
N GLU A 178 -13.77 -11.03 7.08
CA GLU A 178 -13.99 -12.41 6.65
C GLU A 178 -13.34 -12.69 5.30
N LEU A 179 -13.48 -11.77 4.34
CA LEU A 179 -12.90 -11.92 3.01
C LEU A 179 -11.37 -11.89 3.02
N LEU A 180 -10.77 -11.02 3.86
CA LEU A 180 -9.33 -10.95 4.03
C LEU A 180 -8.79 -12.22 4.68
N SER A 181 -9.44 -12.72 5.74
CA SER A 181 -9.09 -14.00 6.39
C SER A 181 -9.04 -15.14 5.37
N LYS A 182 -10.07 -15.27 4.51
CA LYS A 182 -10.09 -16.28 3.44
C LYS A 182 -8.99 -16.08 2.39
N LEU A 183 -8.68 -14.83 2.04
CA LEU A 183 -7.68 -14.50 1.01
C LEU A 183 -6.25 -14.84 1.47
N VAL A 184 -5.88 -14.40 2.67
CA VAL A 184 -4.50 -14.51 3.18
C VAL A 184 -4.25 -15.77 4.01
N GLY A 185 -5.27 -16.61 4.22
CA GLY A 185 -5.17 -17.85 4.98
C GLY A 185 -4.98 -17.63 6.48
N LEU A 186 -5.60 -16.58 7.03
CA LEU A 186 -5.62 -16.25 8.46
C LEU A 186 -6.91 -16.69 9.13
#